data_AF-A0A9P9BNH9-F1
#
_entry.id   AF-A0A9P9BNH9-F1
#
_cell.length_a   1.000
_cell.length_b   1.000
_cell.length_c   1.000
_cell.angle_alpha   90.00
_cell.angle_beta   90.00
_cell.angle_gamma   90.00
#
_symmetry.space_group_name_H-M   'P 1'
#
loop_
_entity.id
_entity.type
_entity.pdbx_description
1 polymer ?
#
loop_
_entity_poly.entity_id
_entity_poly.type
_entity_poly.pdbx_seq_one_letter_code
_entity_poly.pdbx_strand_id
1 'polypeptide(L)'
;MSLSPEFQKAVVDSKKLTSKPESFDLLELYALYKIANGEDFSAAPKPGMFDLKNKAKYSAWEKKVQSGISAEDAQKAYVEKVEALKASCGFDASKEPEAVGA
;
A
#
# COMPACT_ATOMS: atom_id res chain seq x y z
N MET A 1 -12.53 -7.65 10.04
CA MET A 1 -11.30 -8.37 9.64
C MET A 1 -10.20 -7.98 10.61
N SER A 2 -9.49 -8.94 11.21
CA SER A 2 -8.34 -8.64 12.08
C SER A 2 -7.09 -8.43 11.21
N LEU A 3 -6.32 -7.38 11.48
CA LEU A 3 -5.05 -7.14 10.79
C LEU A 3 -3.96 -8.05 11.37
N SER A 4 -3.23 -8.77 10.53
CA SER A 4 -2.12 -9.59 11.01
C SER A 4 -1.02 -8.71 11.64
N PRO A 5 -0.33 -9.20 12.69
CA PRO A 5 0.83 -8.52 13.25
C PRO A 5 1.92 -8.23 12.20
N GLU A 6 2.13 -9.15 11.26
CA GLU A 6 3.09 -8.99 10.17
C GLU A 6 2.71 -7.83 9.24
N PHE A 7 1.43 -7.70 8.91
CA PHE A 7 0.95 -6.58 8.08
C PHE A 7 1.15 -5.25 8.80
N GLN A 8 0.76 -5.14 10.07
CA GLN A 8 0.95 -3.91 10.85
C GLN A 8 2.44 -3.52 10.93
N LYS A 9 3.32 -4.51 11.13
CA LYS A 9 4.76 -4.31 11.10
C LYS A 9 5.23 -3.84 9.72
N ALA A 10 4.78 -4.47 8.63
CA ALA A 10 5.13 -4.08 7.27
C ALA A 10 4.66 -2.65 6.94
N VAL A 11 3.50 -2.22 7.44
CA VAL A 11 2.99 -0.85 7.27
C VAL A 11 3.90 0.17 7.95
N VAL A 12 4.44 -0.16 9.12
CA VAL A 12 5.44 0.69 9.80
C VAL A 12 6.76 0.66 9.03
N ASP A 13 7.21 -0.52 8.64
CA ASP A 13 8.50 -0.73 7.97
C ASP A 13 8.55 -0.06 6.59
N SER A 14 7.44 -0.01 5.84
CA SER A 14 7.38 0.67 4.55
C SER A 14 7.66 2.18 4.64
N LYS A 15 7.41 2.79 5.80
CA LYS A 15 7.74 4.21 6.10
C LYS A 15 9.19 4.42 6.52
N LYS A 16 9.92 3.33 6.76
CA LYS A 16 11.33 3.31 7.19
C LYS A 16 12.29 2.96 6.05
N LEU A 17 11.78 2.87 4.83
CA LEU A 17 12.61 2.70 3.65
C LEU A 17 13.54 3.91 3.49
N THR A 18 14.79 3.64 3.13
CA THR A 18 15.82 4.67 3.00
C THR A 18 15.71 5.41 1.67
N SER A 19 15.30 4.70 0.62
CA SER A 19 15.01 5.26 -0.70
C SER A 19 13.53 5.24 -1.00
N LYS A 20 13.10 6.15 -1.87
CA LYS A 20 11.72 6.21 -2.36
C LYS A 20 11.44 5.04 -3.32
N PRO A 21 10.40 4.21 -3.06
CA PRO A 21 9.96 3.20 -4.01
C PRO A 21 9.48 3.80 -5.33
N GLU A 22 9.48 2.97 -6.37
CA GLU A 22 8.92 3.36 -7.66
C GLU A 22 7.43 3.71 -7.53
N SER A 23 6.96 4.61 -8.41
CA SER A 23 5.56 5.08 -8.35
C SER A 23 4.56 3.93 -8.47
N PHE A 24 4.88 2.90 -9.26
CA PHE A 24 4.06 1.70 -9.39
C PHE A 24 3.99 0.90 -8.08
N ASP A 25 5.10 0.73 -7.38
CA ASP A 25 5.15 0.01 -6.11
C ASP A 25 4.34 0.74 -5.03
N LEU A 26 4.41 2.08 -5.01
CA LEU A 26 3.59 2.89 -4.11
C LEU A 26 2.08 2.73 -4.38
N LEU A 27 1.69 2.64 -5.65
CA LEU A 27 0.28 2.43 -6.04
C LEU A 27 -0.19 1.02 -5.66
N GLU A 28 0.66 0.00 -5.81
CA GLU A 28 0.36 -1.36 -5.41
C GLU A 28 0.24 -1.51 -3.89
N LEU A 29 1.19 -0.95 -3.12
CA LEU A 29 1.10 -0.89 -1.66
C LEU A 29 -0.18 -0.18 -1.20
N TYR A 30 -0.54 0.93 -1.86
CA TYR A 30 -1.79 1.62 -1.57
C TYR A 30 -3.00 0.70 -1.78
N ALA A 31 -3.14 0.09 -2.95
CA ALA A 31 -4.26 -0.79 -3.26
C ALA A 31 -4.38 -1.96 -2.26
N LEU A 32 -3.25 -2.63 -1.99
CA LEU A 32 -3.17 -3.74 -1.05
C LEU A 32 -3.54 -3.30 0.37
N TYR A 33 -3.05 -2.14 0.82
CA TYR A 33 -3.38 -1.59 2.14
C TYR A 33 -4.88 -1.36 2.29
N LYS A 34 -5.54 -0.71 1.31
CA LYS A 34 -6.99 -0.45 1.36
C LYS A 34 -7.80 -1.75 1.50
N ILE A 35 -7.46 -2.77 0.71
CA ILE A 35 -8.15 -4.07 0.73
C ILE A 35 -7.85 -4.84 2.03
N ALA A 36 -6.60 -4.83 2.49
CA ALA A 36 -6.17 -5.46 3.74
C ALA A 36 -6.91 -4.90 4.96
N ASN A 37 -7.21 -3.60 4.96
CA ASN A 37 -8.03 -2.93 5.98
C ASN A 37 -9.53 -3.20 5.83
N GLY A 38 -9.95 -3.90 4.78
CA GLY A 38 -11.36 -4.17 4.49
C GLY A 38 -12.14 -2.92 4.06
N GLU A 39 -11.46 -1.94 3.45
CA GLU A 39 -12.14 -0.75 2.96
C GLU A 39 -13.00 -1.07 1.74
N ASP A 40 -14.22 -0.52 1.71
CA ASP A 40 -15.13 -0.69 0.59
C ASP A 40 -14.75 0.23 -0.56
N PHE A 41 -14.37 -0.36 -1.69
CA PHE A 41 -14.06 0.35 -2.92
C PHE A 41 -15.27 1.08 -3.49
N SER A 42 -16.48 0.56 -3.31
CA SER A 42 -17.72 1.17 -3.82
C SER A 42 -18.04 2.50 -3.15
N ALA A 43 -17.59 2.66 -1.91
CA ALA A 43 -17.69 3.91 -1.15
C ALA A 43 -16.55 4.89 -1.45
N ALA A 44 -15.55 4.49 -2.25
CA ALA A 44 -14.40 5.33 -2.55
C ALA A 44 -14.81 6.53 -3.43
N PRO A 45 -14.40 7.77 -3.09
CA PRO A 45 -14.72 8.93 -3.91
C PRO A 45 -14.03 8.82 -5.27
N LYS A 46 -14.81 8.96 -6.34
CA LYS A 46 -14.26 8.99 -7.70
C LYS A 46 -13.40 10.24 -7.87
N PRO A 47 -12.12 10.11 -8.24
CA PRO A 47 -11.24 11.25 -8.44
C PRO A 47 -11.69 12.10 -9.62
N GLY A 48 -11.51 13.42 -9.51
CA GLY A 48 -11.82 14.36 -10.59
C GLY A 48 -10.93 14.17 -11.82
N MET A 49 -11.40 14.62 -12.99
CA MET A 49 -10.72 14.43 -14.28
C MET A 49 -9.28 14.97 -14.32
N PHE A 50 -8.99 16.01 -13.53
CA PHE A 50 -7.67 16.65 -13.46
C PHE A 50 -6.76 16.10 -12.35
N ASP A 51 -7.26 15.21 -11.49
CA ASP A 51 -6.50 14.63 -10.38
C ASP A 51 -5.86 13.29 -10.79
N LEU A 52 -4.80 13.39 -11.59
CA LEU A 52 -4.11 12.22 -12.14
C LEU A 52 -3.52 11.31 -11.05
N LYS A 53 -3.09 11.90 -9.92
CA LYS A 53 -2.48 11.15 -8.81
C LYS A 53 -3.52 10.30 -8.08
N ASN A 54 -4.66 10.88 -7.70
CA ASN A 54 -5.72 10.12 -7.07
C ASN A 54 -6.41 9.19 -8.06
N LYS A 55 -6.49 9.55 -9.35
CA LYS A 55 -6.94 8.64 -10.42
C LYS A 55 -6.07 7.38 -10.53
N ALA A 56 -4.74 7.52 -10.46
CA ALA A 56 -3.83 6.38 -10.48
C ALA A 56 -4.04 5.47 -9.25
N LYS A 57 -4.17 6.06 -8.05
CA LYS A 57 -4.47 5.33 -6.80
C LYS A 57 -5.80 4.58 -6.87
N TYR A 58 -6.84 5.26 -7.33
CA TYR A 58 -8.17 4.68 -7.49
C TYR A 58 -8.14 3.52 -8.49
N SER A 59 -7.49 3.70 -9.64
CA SER A 59 -7.37 2.65 -10.67
C SER A 59 -6.55 1.44 -10.19
N ALA A 60 -5.47 1.66 -9.43
CA ALA A 60 -4.69 0.58 -8.83
C ALA A 60 -5.52 -0.22 -7.83
N TRP A 61 -6.29 0.47 -6.98
CA TRP A 61 -7.18 -0.18 -6.02
C TRP A 61 -8.31 -0.94 -6.73
N GLU A 62 -8.96 -0.33 -7.72
CA GLU A 62 -9.99 -0.94 -8.56
C GLU A 62 -9.51 -2.25 -9.18
N LYS A 63 -8.35 -2.21 -9.84
CA LYS A 63 -7.76 -3.38 -10.51
C LYS A 63 -7.52 -4.52 -9.53
N LYS A 64 -7.07 -4.21 -8.31
CA LYS A 64 -6.78 -5.22 -7.29
C LYS A 64 -8.07 -5.81 -6.69
N VAL A 65 -9.10 -4.99 -6.50
CA VAL A 65 -10.45 -5.45 -6.08
C VAL A 65 -11.08 -6.33 -7.17
N GLN A 66 -11.00 -5.93 -8.44
CA GLN A 66 -11.51 -6.71 -9.58
C GLN A 66 -10.79 -8.05 -9.74
N SER A 67 -9.52 -8.15 -9.31
CA SER A 67 -8.78 -9.40 -9.25
C SER A 67 -9.34 -10.39 -8.23
N GLY A 68 -10.29 -9.98 -7.36
CA GLY A 68 -10.91 -10.84 -6.36
C GLY A 68 -10.00 -11.18 -5.18
N ILE A 69 -8.98 -10.35 -4.90
CA ILE A 69 -8.09 -10.61 -3.76
C ILE A 69 -8.83 -10.41 -2.43
N SER A 70 -8.67 -11.35 -1.51
CA SER A 70 -9.23 -11.26 -0.16
C SER A 70 -8.41 -10.31 0.71
N ALA A 71 -8.99 -9.81 1.81
CA ALA A 71 -8.26 -8.98 2.77
C ALA A 71 -7.00 -9.69 3.33
N GLU A 72 -7.09 -10.99 3.60
CA GLU A 72 -5.98 -11.80 4.10
C GLU A 72 -4.85 -11.95 3.06
N ASP A 73 -5.20 -12.21 1.79
CA ASP A 73 -4.22 -12.30 0.72
C ASP A 73 -3.59 -10.94 0.43
N ALA A 74 -4.37 -9.86 0.55
CA ALA A 74 -3.86 -8.51 0.42
C ALA A 74 -2.84 -8.17 1.54
N GLN A 75 -3.08 -8.64 2.77
CA GLN A 75 -2.12 -8.51 3.86
C GLN A 75 -0.81 -9.23 3.54
N LYS A 76 -0.87 -10.50 3.09
CA LYS A 76 0.32 -11.28 2.71
C LYS A 76 1.10 -10.61 1.59
N ALA A 77 0.42 -10.26 0.51
CA ALA A 77 1.04 -9.59 -0.63
C ALA A 77 1.65 -8.24 -0.26
N TYR A 78 1.05 -7.50 0.68
CA TYR A 78 1.61 -6.25 1.18
C TYR A 78 2.93 -6.51 1.92
N VAL A 79 2.97 -7.51 2.80
CA VAL A 79 4.19 -7.90 3.53
C VAL A 79 5.29 -8.27 2.55
N GLU A 80 5.01 -9.16 1.59
CA GLU A 80 5.97 -9.57 0.56
C GLU A 80 6.50 -8.38 -0.24
N LYS A 81 5.61 -7.45 -0.62
CA LYS A 81 6.01 -6.25 -1.36
C LYS A 81 6.94 -5.36 -0.55
N VAL A 82 6.64 -5.14 0.73
CA VAL A 82 7.50 -4.34 1.61
C VAL A 82 8.85 -5.01 1.78
N GLU A 83 8.92 -6.32 2.00
CA GLU A 83 10.20 -7.06 2.09
C GLU A 83 11.03 -6.91 0.82
N ALA A 84 10.42 -7.01 -0.36
CA ALA A 84 11.10 -6.76 -1.64
C ALA A 84 11.62 -5.32 -1.75
N LEU A 85 10.83 -4.34 -1.29
CA LEU A 85 11.25 -2.94 -1.28
C LEU A 85 12.37 -2.67 -0.27
N LYS A 86 12.41 -3.35 0.86
CA LYS A 86 13.55 -3.26 1.79
C LYS A 86 14.85 -3.70 1.12
N ALA A 87 14.80 -4.77 0.34
CA ALA A 87 15.95 -5.27 -0.40
C ALA A 87 16.40 -4.31 -1.52
N SER A 88 15.46 -3.68 -2.22
CA SER A 88 15.75 -2.79 -3.37
C SER A 88 16.07 -1.34 -2.97
N CYS A 89 15.27 -0.75 -2.07
CA CYS A 89 15.35 0.65 -1.67
C CYS A 89 16.21 0.88 -0.42
N GLY A 90 16.61 -0.20 0.26
CA GLY A 90 17.24 -0.17 1.57
C GLY A 90 16.22 0.08 2.69
N PHE A 91 16.54 -0.42 3.88
CA PHE A 91 15.68 -0.36 5.06
C PHE A 91 16.50 0.00 6.29
N ASP A 92 16.00 0.96 7.05
CA ASP A 92 16.63 1.35 8.31
C ASP A 92 15.61 1.21 9.45
N ALA A 93 15.78 0.18 10.28
CA ALA A 93 14.85 -0.08 11.39
C ALA A 93 14.83 1.04 12.45
N SER A 94 15.92 1.80 12.55
CA SER A 94 16.12 2.89 13.50
C SER A 94 15.58 4.22 12.98
N LYS A 95 15.28 4.33 11.68
CA LYS A 95 14.65 5.51 11.08
C LYS A 95 13.24 5.69 11.66
N GLU A 96 12.95 6.91 12.10
CA GLU A 96 11.60 7.31 12.49
C GLU A 96 10.69 7.30 11.25
N PRO A 97 9.49 6.69 11.31
CA PRO A 97 8.62 6.58 10.16
C PRO A 97 8.23 7.98 9.68
N GLU A 98 8.72 8.35 8.50
CA GLU A 98 8.45 9.66 7.92
C GLU A 98 6.94 9.78 7.61
N ALA A 99 6.31 10.86 8.06
CA ALA A 99 4.92 11.13 7.76
C ALA A 99 4.79 11.49 6.27
N VAL A 100 4.55 10.48 5.43
CA VAL A 100 4.27 10.69 4.01
C VAL A 100 2.97 11.51 3.88
N GLY A 101 3.10 12.82 3.62
CA GLY A 101 1.99 13.69 3.27
C GLY A 101 1.99 15.10 3.89
N ALA A 102 3.10 15.83 3.84
CA ALA A 102 3.07 17.30 3.89
C ALA A 102 2.84 17.87 2.49
#